data_AF-U2PX17-F1
#
_entry.id   AF-U2PX17-F1
#
_cell.length_a   1.000
_cell.length_b   1.000
_cell.length_c   1.000
_cell.angle_alpha   90.00
_cell.angle_beta   90.00
_cell.angle_gamma   90.00
#
_symmetry.space_group_name_H-M   'P 1'
#
loop_
_entity.id
_entity.type
_entity.pdbx_description
1 polymer ?
#
loop_
_entity_poly.entity_id
_entity_poly.type
_entity_poly.pdbx_seq_one_letter_code
_entity_poly.pdbx_strand_id
1 'polypeptide(L)'
;MKIDFNESDLLREILNFKIIDRRYIEEKYSFKNLDYTLDNLNNFLLENDNSIIHKDKNHFFYFGKYNEDIFKIEDREINTKMTFRRELITLILLFGNEKLNIYKFNKNIRRIQENNRNIQNDLRQVLKIFGINYSEYEKSRSIERLFEERGYDFKRLKENYLKEILSRRIEKNHLGKSTYQENLYFKIIEEILEVKNIRYIKKIIFSYIEKFTGIVSVNEKYVMLTYFLLNIQNREIKSRYNVKRSIENEEFFIMMDKIFKKEKIKENSKFVTMFYKKLHKNRKNVDDLINTINAQLLLEKNTKPTGLEKLKLEKFKQEGRVKVYDIAETSVNFEDENLFGKQIVKRYVHVDKVPKIPTLILFDLEENEIMKVFGKIRKIFNFVKIVKVEHLKNFKKFLPKGSRRYEQILLISSSKFINVIKNFSDTPIYHFEVEKERGALKSRANFLVQMIYMRTAMIKYLEFKQERKIFSKKIRK
;
A
#
# COMPACT_ATOMS: atom_id res chain seq x y z
N MET A 1 6.11 13.94 25.86
CA MET A 1 5.26 12.78 25.54
C MET A 1 6.01 11.80 24.64
N LYS A 2 5.85 10.48 24.83
CA LYS A 2 6.43 9.46 23.95
C LYS A 2 5.32 8.81 23.12
N ILE A 3 5.54 8.62 21.82
CA ILE A 3 4.64 7.86 20.93
C ILE A 3 5.22 6.47 20.69
N ASP A 4 4.36 5.47 20.52
CA ASP A 4 4.84 4.11 20.26
C ASP A 4 5.08 3.82 18.78
N PHE A 5 5.41 2.56 18.48
CA PHE A 5 5.75 2.13 17.13
C PHE A 5 4.60 2.30 16.11
N ASN A 6 3.38 1.89 16.45
CA ASN A 6 2.26 1.99 15.51
C ASN A 6 1.90 3.46 15.28
N GLU A 7 1.96 4.27 16.34
CA GLU A 7 1.79 5.72 16.28
C GLU A 7 2.91 6.39 15.46
N SER A 8 4.16 5.98 15.66
CA SER A 8 5.30 6.48 14.91
C SER A 8 5.23 6.11 13.43
N ASP A 9 4.86 4.88 13.11
CA ASP A 9 4.72 4.42 11.73
C ASP A 9 3.56 5.11 11.02
N LEU A 10 2.41 5.25 11.71
CA LEU A 10 1.29 6.07 11.27
C LEU A 10 1.74 7.50 10.99
N LEU A 11 2.43 8.12 11.96
CA LEU A 11 2.91 9.49 11.83
C LEU A 11 3.85 9.62 10.63
N ARG A 12 4.84 8.73 10.47
CA ARG A 12 5.74 8.71 9.30
C ARG A 12 4.98 8.66 7.98
N GLU A 13 3.94 7.83 7.92
CA GLU A 13 3.12 7.72 6.73
C GLU A 13 2.36 9.02 6.46
N ILE A 14 1.68 9.59 7.46
CA ILE A 14 0.99 10.89 7.37
C ILE A 14 1.96 11.98 6.94
N LEU A 15 3.17 12.01 7.51
CA LEU A 15 4.18 12.98 7.16
C LEU A 15 4.71 12.79 5.74
N ASN A 16 4.76 11.56 5.22
CA ASN A 16 5.20 11.28 3.84
C ASN A 16 4.10 11.62 2.82
N PHE A 17 2.88 11.15 3.04
CA PHE A 17 1.80 11.32 2.06
C PHE A 17 1.14 12.70 2.15
N LYS A 18 1.17 13.34 3.33
CA LYS A 18 0.48 14.59 3.68
C LYS A 18 -1.04 14.49 3.68
N ILE A 19 -1.61 13.57 2.90
CA ILE A 19 -3.03 13.27 2.87
C ILE A 19 -3.19 11.77 2.81
N ILE A 20 -3.99 11.21 3.71
CA ILE A 20 -4.23 9.76 3.75
C ILE A 20 -5.71 9.49 3.97
N ASP A 21 -6.21 8.49 3.26
CA ASP A 21 -7.54 7.92 3.49
C ASP A 21 -7.61 7.27 4.89
N ARG A 22 -8.66 7.58 5.63
CA ARG A 22 -8.88 7.07 6.99
C ARG A 22 -9.03 5.56 7.00
N ARG A 23 -9.77 4.98 6.06
CA ARG A 23 -9.98 3.52 5.96
C ARG A 23 -8.67 2.82 5.67
N TYR A 24 -7.83 3.40 4.80
CA TYR A 24 -6.49 2.88 4.54
C TYR A 24 -5.67 2.74 5.84
N ILE A 25 -5.71 3.76 6.73
CA ILE A 25 -5.03 3.70 8.03
C ILE A 25 -5.67 2.68 8.98
N GLU A 26 -7.01 2.68 9.08
CA GLU A 26 -7.75 1.76 9.95
C GLU A 26 -7.46 0.30 9.58
N GLU A 27 -7.45 -0.03 8.29
CA GLU A 27 -7.11 -1.36 7.79
C GLU A 27 -5.64 -1.70 8.00
N LYS A 28 -4.73 -0.76 7.70
CA LYS A 28 -3.29 -1.00 7.79
C LYS A 28 -2.83 -1.30 9.21
N TYR A 29 -3.34 -0.56 10.19
CA TYR A 29 -2.88 -0.58 11.58
C TYR A 29 -3.88 -1.25 12.55
N SER A 30 -5.09 -1.56 12.09
CA SER A 30 -6.16 -2.19 12.87
C SER A 30 -6.53 -1.43 14.15
N PHE A 31 -6.54 -0.09 14.09
CA PHE A 31 -6.85 0.76 15.24
C PHE A 31 -8.32 0.62 15.67
N LYS A 32 -8.57 0.39 16.96
CA LYS A 32 -9.92 0.40 17.55
C LYS A 32 -10.47 1.81 17.78
N ASN A 33 -9.61 2.77 18.10
CA ASN A 33 -9.97 4.16 18.31
C ASN A 33 -8.88 5.05 17.70
N LEU A 34 -9.00 5.29 16.40
CA LEU A 34 -8.05 6.09 15.64
C LEU A 34 -8.06 7.56 16.08
N ASP A 35 -9.20 8.07 16.53
CA ASP A 35 -9.31 9.47 16.96
C ASP A 35 -8.47 9.74 18.21
N TYR A 36 -8.52 8.85 19.21
CA TYR A 36 -7.64 8.95 20.38
C TYR A 36 -6.14 8.85 20.00
N THR A 37 -5.79 7.95 19.07
CA THR A 37 -4.41 7.85 18.55
C THR A 37 -3.97 9.16 17.87
N LEU A 38 -4.85 9.81 17.11
CA LEU A 38 -4.54 11.09 16.46
C LEU A 38 -4.40 12.24 17.46
N ASP A 39 -5.23 12.29 18.49
CA ASP A 39 -5.12 13.32 19.53
C ASP A 39 -3.78 13.19 20.27
N ASN A 40 -3.36 11.96 20.57
CA ASN A 40 -2.04 11.69 21.13
C ASN A 40 -0.90 12.12 20.19
N LEU A 41 -1.01 11.81 18.90
CA LEU A 41 -0.03 12.25 17.90
C LEU A 41 0.03 13.78 17.77
N ASN A 42 -1.11 14.46 17.87
CA ASN A 42 -1.17 15.92 17.82
C ASN A 42 -0.52 16.57 19.05
N ASN A 43 -0.77 16.04 20.24
CA ASN A 43 -0.09 16.48 21.46
C ASN A 43 1.44 16.29 21.33
N PHE A 44 1.88 15.13 20.85
CA PHE A 44 3.28 14.88 20.56
C PHE A 44 3.88 15.88 19.56
N LEU A 45 3.17 16.18 18.46
CA LEU A 45 3.62 17.15 17.47
C LEU A 45 3.71 18.57 18.04
N LEU A 46 2.73 18.99 18.85
CA LEU A 46 2.73 20.30 19.50
C LEU A 46 3.89 20.47 20.47
N GLU A 47 4.16 19.46 21.32
CA GLU A 47 5.29 19.48 22.26
C GLU A 47 6.66 19.53 21.57
N ASN A 48 6.73 19.19 20.28
CA ASN A 48 7.95 19.22 19.47
C ASN A 48 7.93 20.37 18.46
N ASP A 49 7.12 21.41 18.66
CA ASP A 49 7.01 22.59 17.78
C ASP A 49 6.69 22.28 16.31
N ASN A 50 5.87 21.25 16.07
CA ASN A 50 5.44 20.84 14.74
C ASN A 50 3.97 21.19 14.46
N SER A 51 3.62 21.22 13.16
CA SER A 51 2.22 21.33 12.73
C SER A 51 1.41 20.13 13.21
N ILE A 52 0.12 20.33 13.48
CA ILE A 52 -0.80 19.24 13.82
C ILE A 52 -1.38 18.56 12.58
N ILE A 53 -1.90 17.35 12.79
CA ILE A 53 -2.70 16.57 11.84
C ILE A 53 -4.15 17.02 11.96
N HIS A 54 -4.72 17.44 10.85
CA HIS A 54 -6.14 17.76 10.72
C HIS A 54 -6.88 16.53 10.20
N LYS A 55 -8.13 16.36 10.61
CA LYS A 55 -8.94 15.20 10.22
C LYS A 55 -10.33 15.62 9.77
N ASP A 56 -10.90 14.80 8.89
CA ASP A 56 -12.35 14.76 8.68
C ASP A 56 -12.85 13.31 8.71
N LYS A 57 -14.10 13.10 8.27
CA LYS A 57 -14.72 11.77 8.26
C LYS A 57 -13.93 10.72 7.48
N ASN A 58 -13.26 11.12 6.40
CA ASN A 58 -12.66 10.19 5.43
C ASN A 58 -11.15 10.35 5.28
N HIS A 59 -10.54 11.45 5.69
CA HIS A 59 -9.12 11.73 5.43
C HIS A 59 -8.40 12.44 6.58
N PHE A 60 -7.09 12.26 6.61
CA PHE A 60 -6.14 13.02 7.43
C PHE A 60 -5.33 13.96 6.54
N PHE A 61 -5.04 15.15 7.05
CA PHE A 61 -4.31 16.21 6.35
C PHE A 61 -3.18 16.75 7.22
N TYR A 62 -1.99 16.82 6.64
CA TYR A 62 -0.81 17.35 7.28
C TYR A 62 -0.11 18.34 6.35
N PHE A 63 0.22 19.51 6.89
CA PHE A 63 0.80 20.61 6.10
C PHE A 63 2.21 21.00 6.59
N GLY A 64 2.70 20.37 7.65
CA GLY A 64 4.07 20.55 8.10
C GLY A 64 5.07 19.85 7.16
N LYS A 65 6.35 20.11 7.40
CA LYS A 65 7.43 19.42 6.67
C LYS A 65 7.72 18.08 7.33
N TYR A 66 8.18 17.12 6.55
CA TYR A 66 8.71 15.88 7.12
C TYR A 66 10.04 16.22 7.79
N ASN A 67 10.11 16.05 9.11
CA ASN A 67 11.33 16.22 9.90
C ASN A 67 11.66 14.87 10.55
N GLU A 68 12.87 14.36 10.30
CA GLU A 68 13.28 13.05 10.83
C GLU A 68 13.64 13.11 12.31
N ASP A 69 14.03 14.29 12.81
CA ASP A 69 14.45 14.46 14.20
C ASP A 69 13.33 14.19 15.20
N ILE A 70 12.07 14.29 14.78
CA ILE A 70 10.92 13.98 15.64
C ILE A 70 10.81 12.48 15.96
N PHE A 71 11.50 11.62 15.21
CA PHE A 71 11.39 10.16 15.36
C PHE A 71 12.58 9.54 16.10
N LYS A 72 13.24 10.31 16.97
CA LYS A 72 14.22 9.78 17.94
C LYS A 72 13.49 8.96 19.00
N ILE A 73 13.12 7.73 18.64
CA ILE A 73 12.47 6.78 19.56
C ILE A 73 13.56 6.12 20.41
N GLU A 74 13.44 6.23 21.73
CA GLU A 74 14.19 5.37 22.65
C GLU A 74 13.53 3.99 22.71
N ASP A 75 14.25 2.99 22.22
CA ASP A 75 13.76 1.64 21.93
C ASP A 75 13.56 0.75 23.18
N ARG A 76 13.36 1.33 24.38
CA ARG A 76 13.58 0.61 25.65
C ARG A 76 12.36 0.11 26.42
N GLU A 77 11.12 0.55 26.14
CA GLU A 77 9.97 0.17 26.99
C GLU A 77 8.63 0.03 26.25
N ILE A 78 8.55 -0.79 25.19
CA ILE A 78 7.27 -0.95 24.47
C ILE A 78 6.60 -2.27 24.82
N ASN A 79 5.62 -2.19 25.73
CA ASN A 79 4.57 -3.21 25.87
C ASN A 79 3.92 -3.47 24.49
N THR A 80 4.04 -4.69 23.97
CA THR A 80 3.53 -5.06 22.64
C THR A 80 2.03 -4.78 22.47
N LYS A 81 1.63 -3.76 21.69
CA LYS A 81 0.22 -3.37 21.47
C LYS A 81 -0.63 -4.56 21.00
N MET A 82 -1.92 -4.52 21.34
CA MET A 82 -2.91 -5.54 20.99
C MET A 82 -2.96 -5.86 19.49
N THR A 83 -2.89 -4.84 18.63
CA THR A 83 -2.91 -4.99 17.18
C THR A 83 -1.71 -5.78 16.65
N PHE A 84 -0.51 -5.49 17.15
CA PHE A 84 0.69 -6.25 16.80
C PHE A 84 0.61 -7.71 17.29
N ARG A 85 0.09 -7.95 18.50
CA ARG A 85 -0.13 -9.32 19.00
C ARG A 85 -1.08 -10.10 18.11
N ARG A 86 -2.22 -9.52 17.72
CA ARG A 86 -3.21 -10.15 16.84
C ARG A 86 -2.65 -10.49 15.47
N GLU A 87 -1.79 -9.63 14.93
CA GLU A 87 -1.12 -9.90 13.66
C GLU A 87 -0.15 -11.08 13.76
N LEU A 88 0.66 -11.15 14.82
CA LEU A 88 1.52 -12.30 15.08
C LEU A 88 0.70 -13.59 15.29
N ILE A 89 -0.42 -13.51 16.00
CA ILE A 89 -1.33 -14.65 16.18
C ILE A 89 -1.86 -15.12 14.83
N THR A 90 -2.28 -14.20 13.95
CA THR A 90 -2.76 -14.55 12.60
C THR A 90 -1.66 -15.22 11.78
N LEU A 91 -0.42 -14.73 11.87
CA LEU A 91 0.73 -15.36 11.23
C LEU A 91 0.93 -16.81 11.75
N ILE A 92 0.84 -17.02 13.07
CA ILE A 92 0.96 -18.36 13.66
C ILE A 92 -0.20 -19.27 13.23
N LEU A 93 -1.43 -18.76 13.15
CA LEU A 93 -2.57 -19.57 12.70
C LEU A 93 -2.46 -20.00 11.24
N LEU A 94 -1.94 -19.14 10.37
CA LEU A 94 -1.86 -19.42 8.94
C LEU A 94 -0.63 -20.26 8.55
N PHE A 95 0.48 -20.12 9.26
CA PHE A 95 1.75 -20.75 8.87
C PHE A 95 2.35 -21.66 9.93
N GLY A 96 1.88 -21.61 11.17
CA GLY A 96 2.35 -22.50 12.23
C GLY A 96 1.91 -23.95 11.99
N ASN A 97 2.81 -24.87 12.33
CA ASN A 97 2.54 -26.32 12.27
C ASN A 97 1.64 -26.79 13.43
N GLU A 98 1.52 -25.99 14.48
CA GLU A 98 0.77 -26.29 15.69
C GLU A 98 -0.14 -25.13 16.08
N LYS A 99 -1.11 -25.42 16.94
CA LYS A 99 -1.92 -24.38 17.60
C LYS A 99 -1.06 -23.41 18.38
N LEU A 100 -1.52 -22.17 18.46
CA LEU A 100 -0.87 -21.14 19.29
C LEU A 100 -0.70 -21.61 20.74
N ASN A 101 0.53 -21.86 21.14
CA ASN A 101 0.91 -22.03 22.54
C ASN A 101 1.01 -20.65 23.20
N ILE A 102 -0.04 -20.27 23.94
CA ILE A 102 -0.17 -18.94 24.58
C ILE A 102 1.01 -18.66 25.52
N TYR A 103 1.48 -19.66 26.26
CA TYR A 103 2.59 -19.51 27.20
C TYR A 103 3.92 -19.24 26.48
N LYS A 104 4.26 -20.06 25.47
CA LYS A 104 5.46 -19.86 24.63
C LYS A 104 5.41 -18.51 23.93
N PHE A 105 4.24 -18.14 23.40
CA PHE A 105 4.03 -16.84 22.77
C PHE A 105 4.25 -15.69 23.75
N ASN A 106 3.71 -15.77 24.97
CA ASN A 106 3.88 -14.75 26.00
C ASN A 106 5.36 -14.57 26.39
N LYS A 107 6.09 -15.67 26.56
CA LYS A 107 7.53 -15.65 26.85
C LYS A 107 8.34 -14.96 25.74
N ASN A 108 7.97 -15.21 24.48
CA ASN A 108 8.65 -14.62 23.32
C ASN A 108 8.46 -13.11 23.20
N ILE A 109 7.34 -12.56 23.70
CA ILE A 109 7.04 -11.13 23.64
C ILE A 109 7.40 -10.34 24.93
N ARG A 110 8.12 -10.97 25.88
CA ARG A 110 8.75 -10.39 27.11
C ARG A 110 7.87 -9.40 27.90
N ARG A 111 6.74 -9.84 28.45
CA ARG A 111 5.91 -9.03 29.39
C ARG A 111 6.12 -9.40 30.85
N ILE A 112 6.12 -8.38 31.73
CA ILE A 112 6.42 -8.50 33.18
C ILE A 112 5.16 -8.82 34.03
N GLN A 113 3.93 -8.61 33.51
CA GLN A 113 2.68 -8.85 34.27
C GLN A 113 1.69 -9.71 33.47
N GLU A 114 0.92 -10.55 34.16
CA GLU A 114 0.04 -11.62 33.64
C GLU A 114 -0.72 -11.25 32.35
N ASN A 115 -0.34 -11.90 31.25
CA ASN A 115 -0.73 -11.52 29.88
C ASN A 115 -1.42 -12.66 29.09
N ASN A 116 -1.54 -13.86 29.67
CA ASN A 116 -2.12 -15.01 28.97
C ASN A 116 -3.61 -14.81 28.64
N ARG A 117 -4.39 -14.21 29.56
CA ARG A 117 -5.82 -13.88 29.33
C ARG A 117 -5.99 -12.90 28.16
N ASN A 118 -5.12 -11.89 28.06
CA ASN A 118 -5.15 -10.93 26.97
C ASN A 118 -4.79 -11.57 25.62
N ILE A 119 -3.79 -12.45 25.59
CA ILE A 119 -3.44 -13.22 24.39
C ILE A 119 -4.59 -14.15 23.99
N GLN A 120 -5.24 -14.80 24.95
CA GLN A 120 -6.42 -15.64 24.67
C GLN A 120 -7.56 -14.82 24.07
N ASN A 121 -7.85 -13.64 24.63
CA ASN A 121 -8.83 -12.71 24.08
C ASN A 121 -8.45 -12.23 22.67
N ASP A 122 -7.17 -11.96 22.41
CA ASP A 122 -6.69 -11.62 21.08
C ASP A 122 -6.86 -12.76 20.08
N LEU A 123 -6.56 -14.00 20.49
CA LEU A 123 -6.81 -15.18 19.68
C LEU A 123 -8.29 -15.34 19.35
N ARG A 124 -9.19 -15.22 20.34
CA ARG A 124 -10.66 -15.25 20.10
C ARG A 124 -11.09 -14.22 19.08
N GLN A 125 -10.52 -13.03 19.14
CA GLN A 125 -10.87 -11.92 18.25
C GLN A 125 -10.35 -12.14 16.83
N VAL A 126 -9.14 -12.69 16.68
CA VAL A 126 -8.62 -13.09 15.36
C VAL A 126 -9.48 -14.21 14.75
N LEU A 127 -9.82 -15.24 15.53
CA LEU A 127 -10.67 -16.33 15.04
C LEU A 127 -12.05 -15.83 14.59
N LYS A 128 -12.63 -14.86 15.32
CA LYS A 128 -13.91 -14.24 14.95
C LYS A 128 -13.86 -13.55 13.58
N ILE A 129 -12.73 -12.94 13.19
CA ILE A 129 -12.56 -12.32 11.86
C ILE A 129 -12.73 -13.37 10.75
N PHE A 130 -12.35 -14.62 11.03
CA PHE A 130 -12.50 -15.75 10.10
C PHE A 130 -13.78 -16.55 10.31
N GLY A 131 -14.70 -16.08 11.15
CA GLY A 131 -15.94 -16.81 11.49
C GLY A 131 -15.69 -18.13 12.23
N ILE A 132 -14.55 -18.29 12.91
CA ILE A 132 -14.19 -19.51 13.64
C ILE A 132 -14.47 -19.30 15.13
N ASN A 133 -15.19 -20.23 15.76
CA ASN A 133 -15.41 -20.18 17.21
C ASN A 133 -14.17 -20.68 17.96
N TYR A 134 -13.91 -20.09 19.13
CA TYR A 134 -12.76 -20.50 19.95
C TYR A 134 -12.83 -21.97 20.41
N SER A 135 -14.03 -22.45 20.76
CA SER A 135 -14.26 -23.85 21.15
C SER A 135 -14.01 -24.83 20.00
N GLU A 136 -14.35 -24.46 18.77
CA GLU A 136 -14.08 -25.27 17.57
C GLU A 136 -12.57 -25.34 17.31
N TYR A 137 -11.89 -24.19 17.39
CA TYR A 137 -10.45 -24.11 17.30
C TYR A 137 -9.75 -24.97 18.36
N GLU A 138 -10.23 -24.95 19.60
CA GLU A 138 -9.67 -25.75 20.69
C GLU A 138 -9.84 -27.26 20.48
N LYS A 139 -10.97 -27.70 19.91
CA LYS A 139 -11.26 -29.11 19.64
C LYS A 139 -10.65 -29.65 18.34
N SER A 140 -10.40 -28.79 17.35
CA SER A 140 -9.91 -29.24 16.03
C SER A 140 -8.51 -29.82 16.09
N ARG A 141 -8.22 -30.84 15.27
CA ARG A 141 -6.85 -31.34 15.08
C ARG A 141 -6.11 -30.66 13.93
N SER A 142 -6.83 -29.99 13.02
CA SER A 142 -6.27 -29.35 11.83
C SER A 142 -6.77 -27.91 11.71
N ILE A 143 -5.84 -26.96 11.73
CA ILE A 143 -6.15 -25.54 11.53
C ILE A 143 -6.59 -25.31 10.08
N GLU A 144 -5.91 -25.90 9.11
CA GLU A 144 -6.25 -25.82 7.68
C GLU A 144 -7.72 -26.18 7.41
N ARG A 145 -8.17 -27.34 7.92
CA ARG A 145 -9.57 -27.78 7.75
C ARG A 145 -10.59 -26.78 8.32
N LEU A 146 -10.27 -26.12 9.44
CA LEU A 146 -11.18 -25.10 10.01
C LEU A 146 -11.37 -23.92 9.06
N PHE A 147 -10.33 -23.49 8.36
CA PHE A 147 -10.44 -22.42 7.38
C PHE A 147 -11.19 -22.90 6.12
N GLU A 148 -10.91 -24.12 5.66
CA GLU A 148 -11.60 -24.71 4.50
C GLU A 148 -13.10 -24.90 4.74
N GLU A 149 -13.51 -25.33 5.94
CA GLU A 149 -14.92 -25.46 6.36
C GLU A 149 -15.65 -24.11 6.42
N ARG A 150 -14.92 -22.99 6.48
CA ARG A 150 -15.45 -21.63 6.38
C ARG A 150 -15.43 -21.08 4.95
N GLY A 151 -15.07 -21.90 3.97
CA GLY A 151 -15.05 -21.55 2.56
C GLY A 151 -13.79 -20.80 2.11
N TYR A 152 -12.74 -20.75 2.94
CA TYR A 152 -11.47 -20.17 2.53
C TYR A 152 -10.65 -21.15 1.69
N ASP A 153 -10.11 -20.67 0.57
CA ASP A 153 -8.96 -21.30 -0.09
C ASP A 153 -7.72 -21.04 0.79
N PHE A 154 -7.37 -21.98 1.65
CA PHE A 154 -6.36 -21.79 2.69
C PHE A 154 -4.99 -21.45 2.09
N LYS A 155 -4.62 -22.08 0.97
CA LYS A 155 -3.39 -21.78 0.25
C LYS A 155 -3.37 -20.34 -0.24
N ARG A 156 -4.44 -19.90 -0.91
CA ARG A 156 -4.54 -18.52 -1.40
C ARG A 156 -4.60 -17.50 -0.26
N LEU A 157 -5.25 -17.83 0.85
CA LEU A 157 -5.28 -17.00 2.05
C LEU A 157 -3.88 -16.78 2.61
N LYS A 158 -3.08 -17.85 2.73
CA LYS A 158 -1.67 -17.80 3.11
C LYS A 158 -0.86 -16.92 2.16
N GLU A 159 -0.93 -17.17 0.86
CA GLU A 159 -0.18 -16.38 -0.13
C GLU A 159 -0.52 -14.88 -0.05
N ASN A 160 -1.82 -14.54 0.02
CA ASN A 160 -2.26 -13.15 0.11
C ASN A 160 -1.80 -12.49 1.41
N TYR A 161 -2.00 -13.15 2.55
CA TYR A 161 -1.62 -12.61 3.85
C TYR A 161 -0.11 -12.38 3.93
N LEU A 162 0.71 -13.37 3.52
CA LEU A 162 2.16 -13.22 3.56
C LEU A 162 2.62 -12.08 2.63
N LYS A 163 2.07 -11.98 1.42
CA LYS A 163 2.37 -10.88 0.49
C LYS A 163 2.08 -9.51 1.12
N GLU A 164 0.89 -9.35 1.69
CA GLU A 164 0.48 -8.10 2.33
C GLU A 164 1.40 -7.75 3.50
N ILE A 165 1.65 -8.69 4.41
CA ILE A 165 2.57 -8.50 5.53
C ILE A 165 3.96 -8.07 5.08
N LEU A 166 4.52 -8.78 4.09
CA LEU A 166 5.85 -8.47 3.57
C LEU A 166 5.87 -7.07 2.96
N SER A 167 4.88 -6.71 2.14
CA SER A 167 4.78 -5.33 1.60
C SER A 167 4.65 -4.29 2.72
N ARG A 168 3.80 -4.53 3.72
CA ARG A 168 3.51 -3.60 4.82
C ARG A 168 4.72 -3.38 5.72
N ARG A 169 5.48 -4.43 6.03
CA ARG A 169 6.58 -4.39 7.02
C ARG A 169 7.97 -4.23 6.41
N ILE A 170 8.18 -4.60 5.15
CA ILE A 170 9.49 -4.54 4.50
C ILE A 170 9.65 -3.26 3.64
N GLU A 171 8.58 -2.65 3.14
CA GLU A 171 8.65 -1.39 2.38
C GLU A 171 8.82 -0.16 3.27
N LYS A 172 9.91 -0.11 4.04
CA LYS A 172 10.24 1.10 4.80
C LYS A 172 11.56 1.68 4.32
N ASN A 173 11.46 2.84 3.67
CA ASN A 173 12.61 3.67 3.33
C ASN A 173 13.06 4.56 4.50
N HIS A 174 12.39 4.53 5.64
CA HIS A 174 12.76 5.27 6.84
C HIS A 174 14.00 4.67 7.53
N LEU A 175 15.18 4.96 6.97
CA LEU A 175 16.51 4.90 7.59
C LEU A 175 16.75 3.74 8.58
N GLY A 176 16.88 2.53 8.05
CA GLY A 176 17.98 1.61 8.40
C GLY A 176 18.09 1.04 9.82
N LYS A 177 17.27 1.45 10.79
CA LYS A 177 17.23 0.86 12.13
C LYS A 177 15.90 0.16 12.30
N SER A 178 15.94 -1.16 12.17
CA SER A 178 14.82 -2.03 12.57
C SER A 178 14.53 -1.82 14.05
N THR A 179 13.27 -1.56 14.39
CA THR A 179 12.85 -1.48 15.79
C THR A 179 12.84 -2.87 16.44
N TYR A 180 12.77 -2.92 17.77
CA TYR A 180 12.59 -4.20 18.49
C TYR A 180 11.41 -5.02 17.94
N GLN A 181 10.26 -4.38 17.70
CA GLN A 181 9.06 -5.06 17.20
C GLN A 181 9.24 -5.62 15.79
N GLU A 182 9.91 -4.90 14.90
CA GLU A 182 10.20 -5.42 13.57
C GLU A 182 11.16 -6.60 13.64
N ASN A 183 12.21 -6.51 14.46
CA ASN A 183 13.12 -7.63 14.66
C ASN A 183 12.44 -8.85 15.27
N LEU A 184 11.53 -8.65 16.23
CA LEU A 184 10.70 -9.71 16.78
C LEU A 184 9.77 -10.31 15.72
N TYR A 185 9.18 -9.48 14.85
CA TYR A 185 8.33 -9.95 13.76
C TYR A 185 9.11 -10.82 12.78
N PHE A 186 10.27 -10.34 12.31
CA PHE A 186 11.13 -11.09 11.40
C PHE A 186 11.65 -12.36 12.05
N LYS A 187 12.00 -12.32 13.33
CA LYS A 187 12.38 -13.52 14.08
C LYS A 187 11.28 -14.58 14.08
N ILE A 188 10.04 -14.18 14.35
CA ILE A 188 8.89 -15.11 14.41
C ILE A 188 8.56 -15.66 13.03
N ILE A 189 8.51 -14.83 11.99
CA ILE A 189 8.19 -15.31 10.63
C ILE A 189 9.31 -16.18 10.05
N GLU A 190 10.57 -15.90 10.36
CA GLU A 190 11.71 -16.75 9.98
C GLU A 190 11.67 -18.11 10.70
N GLU A 191 11.25 -18.15 11.97
CA GLU A 191 11.03 -19.40 12.71
C GLU A 191 9.88 -20.21 12.11
N ILE A 192 8.74 -19.57 11.83
CA ILE A 192 7.53 -20.26 11.34
C ILE A 192 7.69 -20.76 9.90
N LEU A 193 8.31 -19.96 9.02
CA LEU A 193 8.54 -20.37 7.63
C LEU A 193 9.78 -21.27 7.48
N GLU A 194 10.56 -21.45 8.55
CA GLU A 194 11.85 -22.16 8.55
C GLU A 194 12.87 -21.56 7.56
N VAL A 195 12.70 -20.31 7.14
CA VAL A 195 13.59 -19.56 6.24
C VAL A 195 14.21 -18.39 6.99
N LYS A 196 15.54 -18.32 7.05
CA LYS A 196 16.26 -17.23 7.73
C LYS A 196 16.52 -16.08 6.76
N ASN A 197 17.03 -14.97 7.30
CA ASN A 197 17.50 -13.79 6.57
C ASN A 197 16.53 -13.28 5.48
N ILE A 198 15.22 -13.21 5.77
CA ILE A 198 14.20 -12.83 4.76
C ILE A 198 14.50 -11.46 4.15
N ARG A 199 15.03 -10.51 4.94
CA ARG A 199 15.45 -9.19 4.46
C ARG A 199 16.58 -9.26 3.42
N TYR A 200 17.54 -10.18 3.60
CA TYR A 200 18.62 -10.42 2.66
C TYR A 200 18.10 -11.05 1.36
N ILE A 201 17.26 -12.09 1.48
CA ILE A 201 16.61 -12.75 0.34
C ILE A 201 15.85 -11.72 -0.50
N LYS A 202 15.03 -10.89 0.14
CA LYS A 202 14.31 -9.79 -0.51
C LYS A 202 15.24 -8.85 -1.28
N LYS A 203 16.34 -8.41 -0.67
CA LYS A 203 17.34 -7.54 -1.32
C LYS A 203 17.90 -8.20 -2.59
N ILE A 204 18.34 -9.44 -2.49
CA ILE A 204 18.96 -10.18 -3.60
C ILE A 204 17.95 -10.41 -4.74
N ILE A 205 16.75 -10.90 -4.43
CA ILE A 205 15.69 -11.12 -5.43
C ILE A 205 15.27 -9.81 -6.11
N PHE A 206 15.08 -8.73 -5.35
CA PHE A 206 14.63 -7.45 -5.93
C PHE A 206 15.71 -6.83 -6.80
N SER A 207 16.99 -6.90 -6.41
CA SER A 207 18.10 -6.44 -7.24
C SER A 207 18.22 -7.25 -8.54
N TYR A 208 17.95 -8.55 -8.50
CA TYR A 208 17.91 -9.37 -9.71
C TYR A 208 16.73 -8.97 -10.62
N ILE A 209 15.53 -8.85 -10.04
CA ILE A 209 14.33 -8.43 -10.75
C ILE A 209 14.56 -7.11 -11.49
N GLU A 210 15.14 -6.12 -10.83
CA GLU A 210 15.37 -4.78 -11.38
C GLU A 210 16.34 -4.76 -12.56
N LYS A 211 17.26 -5.73 -12.63
CA LYS A 211 18.29 -5.79 -13.68
C LYS A 211 17.94 -6.72 -14.84
N PHE A 212 17.29 -7.85 -14.55
CA PHE A 212 17.21 -8.97 -15.48
C PHE A 212 15.79 -9.40 -15.84
N THR A 213 14.76 -8.67 -15.38
CA THR A 213 13.36 -9.03 -15.66
C THR A 213 12.54 -7.80 -16.06
N GLY A 214 11.38 -8.03 -16.69
CA GLY A 214 10.40 -6.98 -16.96
C GLY A 214 9.43 -6.70 -15.80
N ILE A 215 9.68 -7.21 -14.60
CA ILE A 215 8.78 -6.98 -13.44
C ILE A 215 9.03 -5.58 -12.90
N VAL A 216 8.00 -4.73 -12.98
CA VAL A 216 8.12 -3.32 -12.60
C VAL A 216 7.27 -2.93 -11.41
N SER A 217 6.15 -3.61 -11.18
CA SER A 217 5.22 -3.26 -10.10
C SER A 217 5.69 -3.78 -8.74
N VAL A 218 5.46 -3.00 -7.68
CA VAL A 218 5.74 -3.40 -6.29
C VAL A 218 4.98 -4.68 -5.94
N ASN A 219 3.71 -4.75 -6.30
CA ASN A 219 2.86 -5.91 -6.01
C ASN A 219 3.42 -7.19 -6.65
N GLU A 220 3.84 -7.18 -7.92
CA GLU A 220 4.46 -8.37 -8.55
C GLU A 220 5.77 -8.76 -7.86
N LYS A 221 6.61 -7.80 -7.46
CA LYS A 221 7.86 -8.09 -6.72
C LYS A 221 7.56 -8.86 -5.43
N TYR A 222 6.55 -8.44 -4.66
CA TYR A 222 6.14 -9.16 -3.45
C TYR A 222 5.45 -10.49 -3.74
N VAL A 223 4.70 -10.62 -4.84
CA VAL A 223 4.19 -11.93 -5.30
C VAL A 223 5.35 -12.90 -5.54
N MET A 224 6.45 -12.45 -6.15
CA MET A 224 7.64 -13.29 -6.37
C MET A 224 8.34 -13.66 -5.06
N LEU A 225 8.49 -12.70 -4.14
CA LEU A 225 9.09 -12.96 -2.83
C LEU A 225 8.24 -13.94 -2.01
N THR A 226 6.93 -13.73 -1.93
CA THR A 226 6.00 -14.63 -1.25
C THR A 226 6.08 -16.04 -1.83
N TYR A 227 6.03 -16.15 -3.16
CA TYR A 227 6.16 -17.45 -3.82
C TYR A 227 7.49 -18.13 -3.45
N PHE A 228 8.59 -17.37 -3.47
CA PHE A 228 9.91 -17.89 -3.12
C PHE A 228 9.94 -18.43 -1.69
N LEU A 229 9.53 -17.62 -0.71
CA LEU A 229 9.58 -17.98 0.71
C LEU A 229 8.72 -19.21 1.05
N LEU A 230 7.54 -19.32 0.42
CA LEU A 230 6.64 -20.46 0.66
C LEU A 230 7.08 -21.76 -0.02
N ASN A 231 8.01 -21.70 -0.98
CA ASN A 231 8.34 -22.85 -1.83
C ASN A 231 9.82 -23.23 -1.82
N ILE A 232 10.72 -22.43 -1.24
CA ILE A 232 12.17 -22.70 -1.23
C ILE A 232 12.51 -24.04 -0.57
N GLN A 233 11.74 -24.47 0.42
CA GLN A 233 11.90 -25.76 1.10
C GLN A 233 10.90 -26.83 0.66
N ASN A 234 9.95 -26.49 -0.22
CA ASN A 234 8.90 -27.42 -0.63
C ASN A 234 9.47 -28.49 -1.58
N ARG A 235 9.54 -29.74 -1.11
CA ARG A 235 10.06 -30.89 -1.86
C ARG A 235 9.05 -31.51 -2.84
N GLU A 236 7.77 -31.20 -2.70
CA GLU A 236 6.68 -31.80 -3.47
C GLU A 236 6.36 -31.05 -4.77
N ILE A 237 7.12 -29.99 -5.08
CA ILE A 237 6.92 -29.22 -6.30
C ILE A 237 7.08 -30.12 -7.52
N LYS A 238 6.01 -30.21 -8.32
CA LYS A 238 6.00 -30.94 -9.58
C LYS A 238 6.56 -30.05 -10.69
N SER A 239 7.65 -30.47 -11.32
CA SER A 239 8.16 -29.92 -12.57
C SER A 239 8.55 -31.06 -13.50
N ARG A 240 8.17 -30.96 -14.77
CA ARG A 240 8.52 -31.94 -15.82
C ARG A 240 9.94 -31.72 -16.38
N TYR A 241 10.53 -30.56 -16.11
CA TYR A 241 11.83 -30.16 -16.67
C TYR A 241 12.66 -29.43 -15.62
N ASN A 242 13.98 -29.47 -15.77
CA ASN A 242 14.92 -28.69 -14.99
C ASN A 242 15.63 -27.69 -15.89
N VAL A 243 15.57 -26.41 -15.53
CA VAL A 243 16.42 -25.39 -16.16
C VAL A 243 17.86 -25.72 -15.79
N LYS A 244 18.72 -25.79 -16.80
CA LYS A 244 20.17 -25.96 -16.62
C LYS A 244 20.84 -24.60 -16.67
N ARG A 245 21.95 -24.48 -15.94
CA ARG A 245 22.83 -23.32 -16.00
C ARG A 245 23.43 -23.18 -17.39
N SER A 246 23.44 -21.95 -17.89
CA SER A 246 23.89 -21.54 -19.22
C SER A 246 24.31 -20.08 -19.16
N ILE A 247 24.98 -19.59 -20.19
CA ILE A 247 25.42 -18.18 -20.27
C ILE A 247 24.24 -17.21 -20.12
N GLU A 248 23.08 -17.52 -20.71
CA GLU A 248 21.89 -16.65 -20.70
C GLU A 248 21.24 -16.52 -19.32
N ASN A 249 21.36 -17.53 -18.46
CA ASN A 249 20.74 -17.56 -17.13
C ASN A 249 21.76 -17.63 -16.00
N GLU A 250 23.03 -17.33 -16.28
CA GLU A 250 24.13 -17.40 -15.34
C GLU A 250 23.88 -16.53 -14.09
N GLU A 251 23.46 -15.28 -14.30
CA GLU A 251 23.12 -14.34 -13.22
C GLU A 251 21.96 -14.82 -12.33
N PHE A 252 21.02 -15.58 -12.91
CA PHE A 252 19.95 -16.21 -12.14
C PHE A 252 20.51 -17.27 -11.20
N PHE A 253 21.37 -18.16 -11.69
CA PHE A 253 21.99 -19.19 -10.85
C PHE A 253 22.93 -18.60 -9.82
N ILE A 254 23.69 -17.54 -10.14
CA ILE A 254 24.50 -16.79 -9.17
C ILE A 254 23.64 -16.23 -8.03
N MET A 255 22.48 -15.66 -8.36
CA MET A 255 21.51 -15.18 -7.36
C MET A 255 21.00 -16.34 -6.47
N MET A 256 20.60 -17.47 -7.07
CA MET A 256 20.09 -18.63 -6.33
C MET A 256 21.18 -19.22 -5.43
N ASP A 257 22.40 -19.41 -5.94
CA ASP A 257 23.57 -19.90 -5.19
C ASP A 257 23.85 -19.04 -3.96
N LYS A 258 23.82 -17.70 -4.11
CA LYS A 258 24.00 -16.76 -2.99
C LYS A 258 22.96 -16.98 -1.89
N ILE A 259 21.69 -17.17 -2.27
CA ILE A 259 20.61 -17.39 -1.30
C ILE A 259 20.76 -18.77 -0.64
N PHE A 260 20.90 -19.86 -1.40
CA PHE A 260 21.03 -21.21 -0.84
C PHE A 260 22.25 -21.36 0.08
N LYS A 261 23.40 -20.79 -0.31
CA LYS A 261 24.61 -20.80 0.54
C LYS A 261 24.39 -20.04 1.84
N LYS A 262 23.75 -18.87 1.80
CA LYS A 262 23.48 -18.06 2.99
C LYS A 262 22.48 -18.76 3.93
N GLU A 263 21.45 -19.38 3.38
CA GLU A 263 20.40 -20.08 4.12
C GLU A 263 20.80 -21.48 4.57
N LYS A 264 21.90 -22.03 4.03
CA LYS A 264 22.31 -23.43 4.25
C LYS A 264 21.21 -24.43 3.87
N ILE A 265 20.43 -24.12 2.83
CA ILE A 265 19.35 -24.96 2.31
C ILE A 265 19.87 -25.71 1.09
N LYS A 266 19.54 -27.01 1.00
CA LYS A 266 19.84 -27.82 -0.19
C LYS A 266 19.03 -27.32 -1.38
N GLU A 267 19.70 -27.11 -2.50
CA GLU A 267 19.04 -26.69 -3.74
C GLU A 267 17.99 -27.71 -4.19
N ASN A 268 16.79 -27.20 -4.52
CA ASN A 268 15.72 -27.96 -5.16
C ASN A 268 15.58 -27.50 -6.62
N SER A 269 16.10 -28.30 -7.56
CA SER A 269 16.10 -27.97 -9.00
C SER A 269 14.69 -27.75 -9.59
N LYS A 270 13.66 -28.42 -9.06
CA LYS A 270 12.26 -28.22 -9.49
C LYS A 270 11.73 -26.86 -9.05
N PHE A 271 12.02 -26.47 -7.82
CA PHE A 271 11.70 -25.13 -7.31
C PHE A 271 12.41 -24.05 -8.13
N VAL A 272 13.72 -24.18 -8.31
CA VAL A 272 14.57 -23.26 -9.08
C VAL A 272 13.99 -23.04 -10.48
N THR A 273 13.59 -24.13 -11.15
CA THR A 273 12.98 -24.09 -12.47
C THR A 273 11.65 -23.33 -12.48
N MET A 274 10.77 -23.61 -11.53
CA MET A 274 9.47 -22.93 -11.44
C MET A 274 9.61 -21.46 -11.10
N PHE A 275 10.58 -21.11 -10.25
CA PHE A 275 10.87 -19.73 -9.91
C PHE A 275 11.45 -18.95 -11.10
N TYR A 276 12.41 -19.55 -11.83
CA TYR A 276 12.93 -18.98 -13.08
C TYR A 276 11.81 -18.64 -14.06
N LYS A 277 10.90 -19.60 -14.33
CA LYS A 277 9.75 -19.40 -15.23
C LYS A 277 8.81 -18.28 -14.78
N LYS A 278 8.65 -18.06 -13.46
CA LYS A 278 7.79 -16.99 -12.94
C LYS A 278 8.43 -15.61 -13.08
N LEU A 279 9.74 -15.52 -12.86
CA LEU A 279 10.50 -14.28 -13.04
C LEU A 279 10.55 -13.87 -14.51
N HIS A 280 10.89 -14.82 -15.39
CA HIS A 280 11.14 -14.61 -16.82
C HIS A 280 9.92 -14.77 -17.72
N LYS A 281 8.71 -14.51 -17.20
CA LYS A 281 7.54 -14.36 -18.07
C LYS A 281 7.74 -13.14 -18.98
N ASN A 282 7.40 -13.32 -20.26
CA ASN A 282 7.42 -12.24 -21.25
C ASN A 282 6.53 -11.09 -20.77
N ARG A 283 7.11 -9.89 -20.70
CA ARG A 283 6.45 -8.65 -20.33
C ARG A 283 6.82 -7.57 -21.32
N LYS A 284 5.90 -6.66 -21.59
CA LYS A 284 6.12 -5.52 -22.48
C LYS A 284 6.84 -4.40 -21.74
N ASN A 285 7.56 -3.58 -22.50
CA ASN A 285 8.29 -2.44 -21.95
C ASN A 285 7.33 -1.31 -21.57
N VAL A 286 7.29 -0.97 -20.28
CA VAL A 286 6.47 0.13 -19.77
C VAL A 286 6.99 1.50 -20.20
N ASP A 287 8.29 1.66 -20.44
CA ASP A 287 8.88 2.97 -20.71
C ASP A 287 8.41 3.55 -22.05
N ASP A 288 8.31 2.71 -23.08
CA ASP A 288 7.79 3.10 -24.40
C ASP A 288 6.34 3.58 -24.31
N LEU A 289 5.53 2.93 -23.48
CA LEU A 289 4.15 3.33 -23.22
C LEU A 289 4.08 4.70 -22.53
N ILE A 290 4.88 4.89 -21.49
CA ILE A 290 4.93 6.15 -20.73
C ILE A 290 5.42 7.30 -21.62
N ASN A 291 6.40 7.05 -22.49
CA ASN A 291 6.88 8.02 -23.47
C ASN A 291 5.78 8.40 -24.47
N THR A 292 5.04 7.42 -24.97
CA THR A 292 3.89 7.65 -25.86
C THR A 292 2.82 8.51 -25.19
N ILE A 293 2.47 8.21 -23.93
CA ILE A 293 1.51 9.01 -23.15
C ILE A 293 2.00 10.44 -22.98
N ASN A 294 3.27 10.65 -22.61
CA ASN A 294 3.82 12.00 -22.43
C ASN A 294 3.89 12.78 -23.74
N ALA A 295 4.20 12.13 -24.87
CA ALA A 295 4.18 12.75 -26.19
C ALA A 295 2.77 13.23 -26.56
N GLN A 296 1.74 12.41 -26.33
CA GLN A 296 0.34 12.81 -26.51
C GLN A 296 -0.03 14.02 -25.64
N LEU A 297 0.37 14.02 -24.37
CA LEU A 297 0.13 15.16 -23.47
C LEU A 297 0.84 16.45 -23.91
N LEU A 298 2.00 16.33 -24.58
CA LEU A 298 2.72 17.48 -25.12
C LEU A 298 2.04 18.04 -26.37
N LEU A 299 1.61 17.16 -27.28
CA LEU A 299 0.85 17.55 -28.46
C LEU A 299 -0.44 18.27 -28.07
N GLU A 300 -1.20 17.74 -27.11
CA GLU A 300 -2.42 18.38 -26.61
C GLU A 300 -2.20 19.78 -26.02
N LYS A 301 -1.01 20.08 -25.49
CA LYS A 301 -0.67 21.44 -25.00
C LYS A 301 -0.31 22.40 -26.12
N ASN A 302 0.29 21.90 -27.20
CA ASN A 302 0.88 22.71 -28.27
C ASN A 302 -0.04 22.87 -29.49
N THR A 303 -1.07 22.05 -29.63
CA THR A 303 -1.97 22.09 -30.79
C THR A 303 -2.99 23.21 -30.60
N LYS A 304 -3.01 24.21 -31.50
CA LYS A 304 -4.14 25.12 -31.62
C LYS A 304 -5.34 24.32 -32.17
N PRO A 305 -6.53 24.40 -31.56
CA PRO A 305 -7.68 23.65 -32.04
C PRO A 305 -7.98 24.03 -33.49
N THR A 306 -8.21 23.05 -34.35
CA THR A 306 -8.50 23.25 -35.78
C THR A 306 -9.91 22.75 -36.13
N GLY A 307 -10.61 23.50 -37.01
CA GLY A 307 -11.92 23.17 -37.61
C GLY A 307 -12.95 22.52 -36.67
N LEU A 308 -13.02 21.18 -36.72
CA LEU A 308 -13.96 20.37 -35.94
C LEU A 308 -13.68 20.40 -34.42
N GLU A 309 -12.42 20.53 -34.01
CA GLU A 309 -12.05 20.71 -32.60
C GLU A 309 -12.42 22.10 -32.10
N LYS A 310 -12.31 23.14 -32.95
CA LYS A 310 -12.84 24.47 -32.61
C LYS A 310 -14.35 24.43 -32.40
N LEU A 311 -15.11 23.78 -33.28
CA LEU A 311 -16.55 23.61 -33.13
C LEU A 311 -16.95 22.79 -31.91
N LYS A 312 -16.20 21.72 -31.59
CA LYS A 312 -16.37 20.96 -30.32
C LYS A 312 -16.01 21.81 -29.11
N LEU A 313 -14.94 22.59 -29.16
CA LEU A 313 -14.51 23.50 -28.09
C LEU A 313 -15.49 24.67 -27.92
N GLU A 314 -16.10 25.16 -29.00
CA GLU A 314 -17.14 26.19 -29.02
C GLU A 314 -18.45 25.65 -28.47
N LYS A 315 -18.91 24.45 -28.86
CA LYS A 315 -20.02 23.75 -28.20
C LYS A 315 -19.73 23.46 -26.72
N PHE A 316 -18.50 23.08 -26.39
CA PHE A 316 -18.06 22.83 -25.00
C PHE A 316 -17.97 24.12 -24.17
N LYS A 317 -17.63 25.26 -24.80
CA LYS A 317 -17.68 26.60 -24.21
C LYS A 317 -19.12 27.13 -24.09
N GLN A 318 -20.01 26.77 -25.00
CA GLN A 318 -21.43 27.15 -24.97
C GLN A 318 -22.24 26.33 -23.95
N GLU A 319 -21.98 25.02 -23.80
CA GLU A 319 -22.61 24.19 -22.78
C GLU A 319 -21.92 24.31 -21.41
N GLY A 320 -20.62 24.62 -21.40
CA GLY A 320 -19.81 24.98 -20.23
C GLY A 320 -19.71 23.93 -19.13
N ARG A 321 -20.35 22.75 -19.27
CA ARG A 321 -20.56 21.80 -18.18
C ARG A 321 -19.75 20.52 -18.37
N VAL A 322 -18.97 20.17 -17.35
CA VAL A 322 -18.29 18.87 -17.25
C VAL A 322 -19.08 17.91 -16.39
N LYS A 323 -19.01 16.63 -16.78
CA LYS A 323 -19.55 15.54 -15.99
C LYS A 323 -18.70 15.32 -14.75
N VAL A 324 -19.37 15.28 -13.61
CA VAL A 324 -18.84 15.05 -12.28
C VAL A 324 -19.67 13.94 -11.64
N TYR A 325 -19.01 13.03 -10.94
CA TYR A 325 -19.68 11.97 -10.18
C TYR A 325 -19.72 12.37 -8.70
N ASP A 326 -20.81 12.03 -8.04
CA ASP A 326 -21.04 12.33 -6.62
C ASP A 326 -21.81 11.17 -5.95
N ILE A 327 -21.84 11.15 -4.63
CA ILE A 327 -22.61 10.17 -3.84
C ILE A 327 -23.86 10.88 -3.30
N ALA A 328 -25.06 10.34 -3.57
CA ALA A 328 -26.29 10.89 -2.99
C ALA A 328 -26.32 10.62 -1.47
N GLU A 329 -26.51 11.66 -0.65
CA GLU A 329 -26.54 11.55 0.82
C GLU A 329 -27.75 10.75 1.35
N THR A 330 -28.78 10.52 0.54
CA THR A 330 -30.04 9.85 0.92
C THR A 330 -30.01 8.32 0.91
N SER A 331 -28.89 7.67 0.56
CA SER A 331 -28.78 6.21 0.67
C SER A 331 -28.55 5.77 2.12
N VAL A 332 -29.66 5.58 2.82
CA VAL A 332 -29.95 4.75 4.00
C VAL A 332 -28.76 4.02 4.66
N ASN A 333 -28.56 4.34 5.95
CA ASN A 333 -27.75 3.69 6.99
C ASN A 333 -26.22 3.56 6.80
N PHE A 334 -25.50 4.28 7.66
CA PHE A 334 -24.05 4.48 7.67
C PHE A 334 -23.21 3.31 8.20
N GLU A 335 -23.76 2.10 8.37
CA GLU A 335 -23.06 0.98 9.00
C GLU A 335 -22.89 -0.27 8.12
N ASP A 336 -23.36 -0.27 6.88
CA ASP A 336 -23.21 -1.46 6.01
C ASP A 336 -21.93 -1.36 5.15
N GLU A 337 -20.98 -2.27 5.39
CA GLU A 337 -19.72 -2.42 4.66
C GLU A 337 -19.92 -2.91 3.21
N ASN A 338 -21.14 -3.37 2.86
CA ASN A 338 -21.46 -3.76 1.50
C ASN A 338 -21.71 -2.52 0.61
N LEU A 339 -20.72 -2.23 -0.25
CA LEU A 339 -20.61 -1.18 -1.28
C LEU A 339 -21.82 -0.99 -2.24
N PHE A 340 -22.90 -1.76 -2.11
CA PHE A 340 -24.05 -1.77 -3.02
C PHE A 340 -25.15 -0.74 -2.72
N GLY A 341 -25.09 -0.01 -1.59
CA GLY A 341 -26.14 0.93 -1.20
C GLY A 341 -26.02 2.36 -1.71
N LYS A 342 -24.80 2.83 -2.06
CA LYS A 342 -24.58 4.25 -2.39
C LYS A 342 -24.96 4.58 -3.82
N GLN A 343 -26.01 5.37 -4.02
CA GLN A 343 -26.42 5.82 -5.36
C GLN A 343 -25.40 6.84 -5.91
N ILE A 344 -24.54 6.41 -6.83
CA ILE A 344 -23.64 7.31 -7.55
C ILE A 344 -24.46 8.14 -8.54
N VAL A 345 -24.53 9.44 -8.28
CA VAL A 345 -25.23 10.41 -9.12
C VAL A 345 -24.27 11.11 -10.07
N LYS A 346 -24.76 11.36 -11.30
CA LYS A 346 -24.05 12.12 -12.32
C LYS A 346 -24.53 13.56 -12.23
N ARG A 347 -23.61 14.49 -11.98
CA ARG A 347 -23.87 15.94 -11.97
C ARG A 347 -23.11 16.59 -13.11
N TYR A 348 -23.67 17.67 -13.66
CA TYR A 348 -23.03 18.48 -14.69
C TYR A 348 -22.71 19.85 -14.09
N VAL A 349 -21.42 20.14 -13.94
CA VAL A 349 -20.92 21.33 -13.25
C VAL A 349 -20.16 22.21 -14.23
N HIS A 350 -20.29 23.52 -14.14
CA HIS A 350 -19.55 24.43 -15.02
C HIS A 350 -18.04 24.22 -14.89
N VAL A 351 -17.30 24.24 -16.01
CA VAL A 351 -15.85 23.96 -16.08
C VAL A 351 -15.07 24.90 -15.17
N ASP A 352 -15.42 26.19 -15.14
CA ASP A 352 -14.76 27.20 -14.31
C ASP A 352 -14.93 26.95 -12.80
N LYS A 353 -15.92 26.16 -12.41
CA LYS A 353 -16.15 25.76 -11.01
C LYS A 353 -15.37 24.50 -10.62
N VAL A 354 -14.62 23.89 -11.54
CA VAL A 354 -13.82 22.70 -11.27
C VAL A 354 -12.34 23.07 -11.26
N PRO A 355 -11.70 23.17 -10.07
CA PRO A 355 -10.28 23.51 -10.00
C PRO A 355 -9.43 22.47 -10.73
N LYS A 356 -8.49 22.95 -11.55
CA LYS A 356 -7.57 22.11 -12.34
C LYS A 356 -6.19 22.09 -11.69
N ILE A 357 -5.91 21.07 -10.90
CA ILE A 357 -4.68 21.00 -10.09
C ILE A 357 -3.55 20.38 -10.93
N PRO A 358 -2.40 21.05 -11.10
CA PRO A 358 -1.22 20.48 -11.76
C PRO A 358 -0.74 19.22 -11.04
N THR A 359 -0.82 18.07 -11.71
CA THR A 359 -0.60 16.76 -11.09
C THR A 359 0.43 15.95 -11.87
N LEU A 360 1.39 15.36 -11.15
CA LEU A 360 2.22 14.26 -11.63
C LEU A 360 1.48 12.94 -11.37
N ILE A 361 1.33 12.12 -12.40
CA ILE A 361 0.83 10.75 -12.23
C ILE A 361 2.00 9.78 -12.15
N LEU A 362 2.05 9.00 -11.08
CA LEU A 362 2.99 7.90 -10.90
C LEU A 362 2.26 6.57 -11.02
N PHE A 363 2.65 5.74 -11.99
CA PHE A 363 2.13 4.39 -12.14
C PHE A 363 3.05 3.36 -11.49
N ASP A 364 2.47 2.45 -10.72
CA ASP A 364 3.06 1.22 -10.21
C ASP A 364 2.19 0.03 -10.67
N LEU A 365 2.15 -0.16 -11.98
CA LEU A 365 1.26 -1.09 -12.68
C LEU A 365 1.99 -1.77 -13.84
N GLU A 366 1.45 -2.90 -14.28
CA GLU A 366 1.85 -3.56 -15.51
C GLU A 366 1.37 -2.76 -16.75
N GLU A 367 2.08 -2.90 -17.87
CA GLU A 367 1.82 -2.17 -19.13
C GLU A 367 0.37 -2.30 -19.63
N ASN A 368 -0.20 -3.50 -19.56
CA ASN A 368 -1.59 -3.82 -19.94
C ASN A 368 -2.65 -3.14 -19.05
N GLU A 369 -2.30 -2.73 -17.84
CA GLU A 369 -3.18 -2.05 -16.88
C GLU A 369 -3.09 -0.53 -17.02
N ILE A 370 -1.88 0.00 -17.29
CA ILE A 370 -1.61 1.44 -17.39
C ILE A 370 -2.56 2.11 -18.38
N MET A 371 -2.70 1.60 -19.62
CA MET A 371 -3.57 2.25 -20.62
C MET A 371 -5.04 2.25 -20.22
N LYS A 372 -5.51 1.14 -19.62
CA LYS A 372 -6.91 1.02 -19.18
C LYS A 372 -7.20 2.02 -18.07
N VAL A 373 -6.30 2.13 -17.09
CA VAL A 373 -6.46 3.03 -15.96
C VAL A 373 -6.28 4.48 -16.39
N PHE A 374 -5.26 4.78 -17.20
CA PHE A 374 -5.02 6.13 -17.72
C PHE A 374 -6.21 6.65 -18.54
N GLY A 375 -6.79 5.81 -19.40
CA GLY A 375 -7.99 6.15 -20.16
C GLY A 375 -9.20 6.45 -19.26
N LYS A 376 -9.39 5.70 -18.16
CA LYS A 376 -10.42 5.99 -17.16
C LYS A 376 -10.13 7.31 -16.44
N ILE A 377 -8.88 7.57 -16.07
CA ILE A 377 -8.49 8.81 -15.39
C ILE A 377 -8.77 10.01 -16.28
N ARG A 378 -8.31 10.01 -17.53
CA ARG A 378 -8.56 11.11 -18.47
C ARG A 378 -10.05 11.40 -18.67
N LYS A 379 -10.90 10.37 -18.68
CA LYS A 379 -12.34 10.52 -18.87
C LYS A 379 -13.10 11.01 -17.64
N ILE A 380 -12.59 10.71 -16.44
CA ILE A 380 -13.36 10.85 -15.19
C ILE A 380 -12.74 11.93 -14.27
N PHE A 381 -11.41 12.09 -14.24
CA PHE A 381 -10.67 13.05 -13.40
C PHE A 381 -10.65 14.44 -14.05
N ASN A 382 -11.83 15.02 -14.24
CA ASN A 382 -11.98 16.35 -14.82
C ASN A 382 -11.45 17.49 -13.93
N PHE A 383 -10.90 17.21 -12.75
CA PHE A 383 -10.27 18.19 -11.84
C PHE A 383 -8.74 18.12 -11.84
N VAL A 384 -8.15 17.19 -12.58
CA VAL A 384 -6.70 17.01 -12.66
C VAL A 384 -6.16 17.62 -13.96
N LYS A 385 -5.10 18.42 -13.87
CA LYS A 385 -4.27 18.81 -15.01
C LYS A 385 -3.02 17.93 -15.02
N ILE A 386 -3.00 16.93 -15.88
CA ILE A 386 -1.89 15.98 -15.97
C ILE A 386 -0.68 16.71 -16.57
N VAL A 387 0.33 16.97 -15.74
CA VAL A 387 1.55 17.68 -16.18
C VAL A 387 2.50 16.72 -16.88
N LYS A 388 2.68 15.54 -16.27
CA LYS A 388 3.57 14.48 -16.71
C LYS A 388 3.08 13.15 -16.13
N VAL A 389 3.41 12.06 -16.80
CA VAL A 389 3.24 10.69 -16.32
C VAL A 389 4.62 10.03 -16.19
N GLU A 390 4.87 9.31 -15.11
CA GLU A 390 6.08 8.50 -14.92
C GLU A 390 5.73 7.14 -14.31
N HIS A 391 6.58 6.14 -14.54
CA HIS A 391 6.50 4.89 -13.79
C HIS A 391 7.30 5.03 -12.47
N LEU A 392 6.78 4.47 -11.37
CA LEU A 392 7.38 4.55 -10.04
C LEU A 392 8.82 4.00 -9.99
N LYS A 393 9.14 3.04 -10.87
CA LYS A 393 10.50 2.49 -11.04
C LYS A 393 11.52 3.56 -11.48
N ASN A 394 11.11 4.52 -12.31
CA ASN A 394 11.96 5.57 -12.88
C ASN A 394 11.95 6.83 -12.02
N PHE A 395 10.96 6.96 -11.14
CA PHE A 395 10.85 8.09 -10.25
C PHE A 395 11.97 8.03 -9.20
N LYS A 396 12.74 9.12 -9.08
CA LYS A 396 13.68 9.31 -7.98
C LYS A 396 12.83 9.39 -6.71
N LYS A 397 12.71 8.28 -5.97
CA LYS A 397 11.82 8.04 -4.81
C LYS A 397 12.07 8.94 -3.58
N PHE A 398 12.28 10.21 -3.84
CA PHE A 398 12.71 11.28 -2.96
C PHE A 398 12.21 12.61 -3.52
N LEU A 399 11.40 13.32 -2.74
CA LEU A 399 10.87 14.63 -3.07
C LEU A 399 11.56 15.69 -2.20
N PRO A 400 12.45 16.52 -2.79
CA PRO A 400 13.14 17.57 -2.05
C PRO A 400 12.20 18.73 -1.71
N LYS A 401 12.62 19.56 -0.75
CA LYS A 401 11.98 20.85 -0.45
C LYS A 401 11.95 21.73 -1.71
N GLY A 402 10.80 22.30 -2.04
CA GLY A 402 10.68 23.32 -3.10
C GLY A 402 10.53 22.81 -4.54
N SER A 403 10.15 21.55 -4.77
CA SER A 403 9.75 21.09 -6.12
C SER A 403 8.56 21.91 -6.64
N ARG A 404 8.73 22.65 -7.74
CA ARG A 404 7.70 23.53 -8.32
C ARG A 404 7.01 22.98 -9.58
N ARG A 405 7.31 21.75 -10.00
CA ARG A 405 6.85 21.23 -11.31
C ARG A 405 5.39 20.77 -11.32
N TYR A 406 4.84 20.44 -10.16
CA TYR A 406 3.49 19.97 -9.95
C TYR A 406 3.07 20.32 -8.52
N GLU A 407 1.77 20.45 -8.28
CA GLU A 407 1.22 20.81 -6.96
C GLU A 407 0.78 19.60 -6.15
N GLN A 408 0.62 18.45 -6.81
CA GLN A 408 0.29 17.17 -6.18
C GLN A 408 0.79 15.98 -7.01
N ILE A 409 0.84 14.81 -6.36
CA ILE A 409 1.16 13.53 -6.99
C ILE A 409 -0.02 12.59 -6.84
N LEU A 410 -0.44 11.95 -7.93
CA LEU A 410 -1.38 10.83 -7.91
C LEU A 410 -0.61 9.53 -8.16
N LEU A 411 -0.45 8.73 -7.10
CA LEU A 411 0.20 7.42 -7.10
C LEU A 411 -0.84 6.32 -7.32
N ILE A 412 -0.78 5.67 -8.48
CA ILE A 412 -1.72 4.63 -8.89
C ILE A 412 -0.99 3.30 -8.83
N SER A 413 -1.55 2.34 -8.11
CA SER A 413 -0.87 1.05 -7.92
C SER A 413 -1.83 -0.12 -7.76
N SER A 414 -1.32 -1.31 -8.09
CA SER A 414 -1.95 -2.59 -7.77
C SER A 414 -1.58 -3.12 -6.38
N SER A 415 -0.67 -2.43 -5.68
CA SER A 415 -0.32 -2.68 -4.28
C SER A 415 -1.18 -1.82 -3.37
N LYS A 416 -1.77 -2.47 -2.38
CA LYS A 416 -2.48 -1.82 -1.30
C LYS A 416 -1.58 -0.89 -0.51
N PHE A 417 -0.40 -1.35 -0.12
CA PHE A 417 0.57 -0.55 0.63
C PHE A 417 1.72 -0.12 -0.26
N ILE A 418 2.02 1.18 -0.28
CA ILE A 418 3.24 1.72 -0.89
C ILE A 418 3.82 2.79 0.02
N ASN A 419 5.02 2.55 0.54
CA ASN A 419 5.74 3.58 1.31
C ASN A 419 7.20 3.71 0.86
N VAL A 420 7.37 3.84 -0.46
CA VAL A 420 8.70 3.91 -1.08
C VAL A 420 9.17 5.34 -1.35
N ILE A 421 8.30 6.34 -1.28
CA ILE A 421 8.66 7.74 -1.59
C ILE A 421 8.99 8.49 -0.29
N LYS A 422 10.19 9.05 -0.18
CA LYS A 422 10.53 9.98 0.91
C LYS A 422 10.08 11.39 0.54
N ASN A 423 9.17 11.98 1.32
CA ASN A 423 8.60 13.28 0.97
C ASN A 423 8.98 14.40 1.95
N PHE A 424 10.03 15.15 1.61
CA PHE A 424 10.44 16.34 2.37
C PHE A 424 9.76 17.63 1.89
N SER A 425 8.92 17.55 0.87
CA SER A 425 8.20 18.69 0.30
C SER A 425 6.85 18.94 1.00
N ASP A 426 6.16 20.00 0.58
CA ASP A 426 4.76 20.29 0.92
C ASP A 426 3.77 19.69 -0.09
N THR A 427 4.24 18.90 -1.06
CA THR A 427 3.41 18.31 -2.11
C THR A 427 2.69 17.07 -1.57
N PRO A 428 1.35 17.04 -1.56
CA PRO A 428 0.61 15.85 -1.16
C PRO A 428 0.71 14.73 -2.20
N ILE A 429 0.71 13.50 -1.71
CA ILE A 429 0.66 12.27 -2.50
C ILE A 429 -0.69 11.62 -2.21
N TYR A 430 -1.47 11.38 -3.26
CA TYR A 430 -2.72 10.64 -3.17
C TYR A 430 -2.48 9.22 -3.68
N HIS A 431 -2.79 8.22 -2.87
CA HIS A 431 -2.74 6.82 -3.30
C HIS A 431 -4.08 6.41 -3.89
N PHE A 432 -4.03 5.70 -5.01
CA PHE A 432 -5.19 5.12 -5.68
C PHE A 432 -4.91 3.64 -5.94
N GLU A 433 -5.65 2.78 -5.24
CA GLU A 433 -5.51 1.33 -5.34
C GLU A 433 -6.37 0.78 -6.48
N VAL A 434 -5.70 0.14 -7.44
CA VAL A 434 -6.33 -0.58 -8.54
C VAL A 434 -6.59 -2.02 -8.10
N GLU A 435 -7.76 -2.24 -7.51
CA GLU A 435 -8.19 -3.58 -7.09
C GLU A 435 -8.52 -4.48 -8.29
N LYS A 436 -8.08 -5.75 -8.20
CA LYS A 436 -8.49 -6.83 -9.11
C LYS A 436 -9.75 -7.53 -8.58
N GLU A 437 -10.84 -6.79 -8.45
CA GLU A 437 -12.11 -7.39 -7.99
C GLU A 437 -12.70 -8.37 -9.02
N ARG A 438 -13.35 -9.42 -8.52
CA ARG A 438 -14.14 -10.34 -9.36
C ARG A 438 -15.45 -9.65 -9.77
N GLY A 439 -15.57 -9.34 -11.06
CA GLY A 439 -16.78 -8.79 -11.68
C GLY A 439 -16.61 -7.35 -12.16
N ALA A 440 -16.96 -7.11 -13.44
CA ALA A 440 -16.73 -5.82 -14.09
C ALA A 440 -17.50 -4.64 -13.45
N LEU A 441 -18.71 -4.91 -12.92
CA LEU A 441 -19.55 -3.89 -12.28
C LEU A 441 -19.00 -3.45 -10.92
N LYS A 442 -18.57 -4.40 -10.07
CA LYS A 442 -17.96 -4.12 -8.76
C LYS A 442 -16.69 -3.28 -8.91
N SER A 443 -15.79 -3.71 -9.79
CA SER A 443 -14.56 -2.98 -10.12
C SER A 443 -14.82 -1.56 -10.61
N ARG A 444 -15.90 -1.33 -11.38
CA ARG A 444 -16.28 0.01 -11.85
C ARG A 444 -16.84 0.87 -10.71
N ALA A 445 -17.65 0.32 -9.82
CA ALA A 445 -18.20 1.02 -8.68
C ALA A 445 -17.10 1.45 -7.70
N ASN A 446 -16.21 0.54 -7.29
CA ASN A 446 -15.09 0.84 -6.40
C ASN A 446 -14.17 1.91 -6.98
N PHE A 447 -13.82 1.78 -8.27
CA PHE A 447 -13.02 2.79 -8.96
C PHE A 447 -13.64 4.18 -8.89
N LEU A 448 -14.98 4.28 -9.07
CA LEU A 448 -15.69 5.56 -9.00
C LEU A 448 -15.78 6.10 -7.56
N VAL A 449 -16.04 5.25 -6.58
CA VAL A 449 -16.13 5.64 -5.16
C VAL A 449 -14.81 6.19 -4.65
N GLN A 450 -13.70 5.47 -4.86
CA GLN A 450 -12.35 5.96 -4.50
C GLN A 450 -12.07 7.31 -5.16
N MET A 451 -12.51 7.46 -6.41
CA MET A 451 -12.37 8.70 -7.16
C MET A 451 -13.09 9.90 -6.54
N ILE A 452 -14.34 9.70 -6.14
CA ILE A 452 -15.15 10.74 -5.52
C ILE A 452 -14.50 11.18 -4.20
N TYR A 453 -14.05 10.23 -3.38
CA TYR A 453 -13.36 10.55 -2.12
C TYR A 453 -12.07 11.31 -2.34
N MET A 454 -11.25 10.89 -3.31
CA MET A 454 -10.01 11.57 -3.64
C MET A 454 -10.24 13.00 -4.14
N ARG A 455 -11.26 13.21 -5.00
CA ARG A 455 -11.61 14.56 -5.48
C ARG A 455 -11.97 15.48 -4.32
N THR A 456 -12.78 14.99 -3.38
CA THR A 456 -13.17 15.74 -2.18
C THR A 456 -11.95 16.07 -1.32
N ALA A 457 -11.05 15.11 -1.10
CA ALA A 457 -9.82 15.34 -0.35
C ALA A 457 -8.91 16.38 -1.03
N MET A 458 -8.78 16.32 -2.35
CA MET A 458 -7.98 17.27 -3.13
C MET A 458 -8.48 18.70 -3.03
N ILE A 459 -9.79 18.90 -3.20
CA ILE A 459 -10.41 20.23 -3.11
C ILE A 459 -10.23 20.77 -1.69
N LYS A 460 -10.52 19.96 -0.67
CA LYS A 460 -10.40 20.36 0.73
C LYS A 460 -8.97 20.70 1.14
N TYR A 461 -7.99 19.95 0.65
CA TYR A 461 -6.58 20.28 0.88
C TYR A 461 -6.20 21.64 0.30
N LEU A 462 -6.71 21.99 -0.89
CA LEU A 462 -6.50 23.31 -1.47
C LEU A 462 -7.14 24.42 -0.63
N GLU A 463 -8.38 24.22 -0.16
CA GLU A 463 -9.09 25.17 0.71
C GLU A 463 -8.27 25.44 1.98
N PHE A 464 -7.87 24.37 2.70
CA PHE A 464 -7.01 24.51 3.88
C PHE A 464 -5.66 25.18 3.57
N LYS A 465 -5.06 24.90 2.42
CA LYS A 465 -3.79 25.53 2.01
C LYS A 465 -3.98 27.03 1.76
N GLN A 466 -5.12 27.45 1.20
CA GLN A 466 -5.43 28.86 0.97
C GLN A 466 -5.69 29.60 2.28
N GLU A 467 -6.52 29.05 3.16
CA GLU A 467 -6.80 29.62 4.49
C GLU A 467 -5.50 29.89 5.26
N ARG A 468 -4.60 28.90 5.32
CA ARG A 468 -3.30 29.04 5.99
C ARG A 468 -2.41 30.13 5.40
N LYS A 469 -2.39 30.28 4.07
CA LYS A 469 -1.66 31.38 3.42
C LYS A 469 -2.22 32.73 3.85
N ILE A 470 -3.54 32.85 3.98
CA ILE A 470 -4.21 34.08 4.44
C ILE A 470 -3.84 34.38 5.90
N PHE A 471 -3.89 33.38 6.80
CA PHE A 471 -3.51 33.59 8.20
C PHE A 471 -2.02 33.93 8.38
N SER A 472 -1.12 33.27 7.64
CA SER A 472 0.32 33.60 7.69
C SER A 472 0.64 35.03 7.27
N LYS A 473 -0.17 35.64 6.38
CA LYS A 473 -0.06 37.05 6.00
C LYS A 473 -0.61 38.01 7.06
N LYS A 474 -1.62 37.62 7.85
CA LYS A 474 -2.20 38.45 8.92
C LYS A 474 -1.31 38.57 10.15
N ILE A 475 -0.49 37.56 10.45
CA ILE A 475 0.42 37.53 11.61
C ILE A 475 1.71 38.34 11.36
N ARG A 476 2.00 38.72 10.10
CA ARG A 476 3.18 39.53 9.72
C ARG A 476 2.88 41.04 9.65
N LYS A 477 1.93 41.54 10.43
CA LYS A 477 1.71 42.99 10.58
C LYS A 477 2.01 43.41 12.01
#